data_AF-B9S419-F1
#
_entry.id   AF-B9S419-F1
#
_cell.length_a   1.000
_cell.length_b   1.000
_cell.length_c   1.000
_cell.angle_alpha   90.00
_cell.angle_beta   90.00
_cell.angle_gamma   90.00
#
_symmetry.space_group_name_H-M   'P 1'
#
loop_
_entity.id
_entity.type
_entity.pdbx_description
1 polymer ?
#
loop_
_entity_poly.entity_id
_entity_poly.type
_entity_poly.pdbx_seq_one_letter_code
_entity_poly.pdbx_strand_id
1 'polypeptide(L)' 'MTVAYYAASISIAADYKVGNSAGWTLAEQSDYGEWAADKDFFVGDPLLFHYNPA' A
#
# COMPACT_ATOMS: atom_id res chain seq x y z
N MET A 1 -4.24 20.98 36.59
CA MET A 1 -4.27 19.59 36.08
C MET A 1 -4.48 19.67 34.58
N THR A 2 -3.46 19.39 33.80
CA THR A 2 -3.51 19.47 32.34
C THR A 2 -4.16 18.21 31.81
N VAL A 3 -5.25 18.32 31.07
CA VAL A 3 -5.92 17.17 30.44
C VAL A 3 -5.07 16.73 29.25
N ALA A 4 -4.48 15.54 29.33
CA ALA A 4 -3.78 14.94 28.21
C ALA A 4 -4.81 14.42 27.20
N TYR A 5 -4.95 15.10 26.06
CA TYR A 5 -5.70 14.58 24.92
C TYR A 5 -4.87 13.46 24.29
N TYR A 6 -5.20 12.22 24.61
CA TYR A 6 -4.73 11.08 23.83
C TYR A 6 -5.51 11.08 22.52
N ALA A 7 -4.93 11.69 21.48
CA ALA A 7 -5.42 11.52 20.11
C ALA A 7 -5.12 10.07 19.71
N ALA A 8 -6.13 9.20 19.76
CA ALA A 8 -6.05 7.90 19.11
C ALA A 8 -5.90 8.16 17.60
N SER A 9 -4.71 7.90 17.07
CA SER A 9 -4.45 7.93 15.63
C SER A 9 -5.35 6.88 14.97
N ILE A 10 -6.29 7.34 14.14
CA ILE A 10 -7.04 6.49 13.22
C ILE A 10 -6.04 5.88 12.24
N SER A 11 -5.66 4.61 12.47
CA SER A 11 -4.91 3.82 11.50
C SER A 11 -5.85 3.52 10.33
N ILE A 12 -5.75 4.32 9.26
CA ILE A 12 -6.24 3.91 7.94
C ILE A 12 -5.26 2.84 7.49
N ALA A 13 -5.69 1.58 7.47
CA ALA A 13 -4.90 0.53 6.82
C ALA A 13 -4.68 0.95 5.37
N ALA A 14 -3.44 1.26 5.01
CA ALA A 14 -3.08 1.55 3.63
C ALA A 14 -3.11 0.21 2.87
N ASP A 15 -4.15 0.01 2.05
CA ASP A 15 -4.18 -1.13 1.14
C ASP A 15 -3.24 -0.84 -0.04
N TYR A 16 -1.99 -1.30 0.07
CA TYR A 16 -1.00 -1.14 -0.99
C TYR A 16 -1.29 -2.08 -2.15
N LYS A 17 -2.11 -1.61 -3.10
CA LYS A 17 -2.42 -2.31 -4.35
C LYS A 17 -1.22 -2.29 -5.28
N VAL A 18 -0.60 -3.44 -5.46
CA VAL A 18 0.60 -3.61 -6.29
C VAL A 18 0.29 -3.29 -7.75
N GLY A 19 1.05 -2.37 -8.36
CA GLY A 19 0.82 -1.92 -9.73
C GLY A 19 -0.41 -1.03 -9.90
N ASN A 20 -0.97 -0.48 -8.82
CA ASN A 20 -2.13 0.41 -8.84
C ASN A 20 -3.33 -0.23 -9.59
N SER A 21 -3.83 0.45 -10.63
CA SER A 21 -4.94 -0.03 -11.46
C SER A 21 -4.53 -1.13 -12.46
N ALA A 22 -3.23 -1.22 -12.81
CA ALA A 22 -2.72 -2.25 -13.70
C ALA A 22 -2.63 -3.63 -13.00
N GLY A 23 -2.47 -3.63 -11.68
CA GLY A 23 -2.37 -4.85 -10.89
C GLY A 23 -1.03 -5.58 -11.06
N TRP A 24 -1.04 -6.87 -10.71
CA TRP A 24 0.08 -7.79 -10.83
C TRP A 24 0.02 -8.53 -12.17
N THR A 25 0.97 -8.23 -13.06
CA THR A 25 1.02 -8.73 -14.44
C THR A 25 2.47 -8.89 -14.91
N LEU A 26 2.67 -9.68 -15.97
CA LEU A 26 3.95 -9.84 -16.67
C LEU A 26 4.06 -8.96 -17.92
N ALA A 27 3.13 -8.02 -18.11
CA ALA A 27 3.16 -7.10 -19.24
C ALA A 27 4.43 -6.24 -19.20
N GLU A 28 5.09 -6.03 -20.34
CA GLU A 28 6.38 -5.32 -20.40
C GLU A 28 6.32 -3.86 -19.91
N GLN A 29 5.11 -3.30 -19.76
CA GLN A 29 4.90 -1.92 -19.28
C GLN A 29 4.69 -1.80 -17.76
N SER A 30 4.68 -2.89 -17.00
CA SER A 30 4.53 -2.80 -15.54
C SER A 30 5.87 -2.48 -14.86
N ASP A 31 6.08 -1.22 -14.49
CA ASP A 31 7.21 -0.80 -13.65
C ASP A 31 6.83 -0.80 -12.16
N TYR A 32 7.15 -1.90 -11.49
CA TYR A 32 6.94 -2.03 -10.04
C TYR A 32 7.96 -1.24 -9.20
N GLY A 33 9.09 -0.85 -9.78
CA GLY A 33 10.07 0.01 -9.14
C GLY A 33 9.54 1.43 -9.02
N GLU A 34 8.97 1.98 -10.10
CA GLU A 34 8.26 3.26 -10.09
C GLU A 34 7.07 3.22 -9.13
N TRP A 35 6.29 2.13 -9.14
CA TRP A 35 5.19 1.95 -8.18
C TRP A 35 5.67 1.97 -6.72
N ALA A 36 6.84 1.42 -6.40
CA ALA A 36 7.33 1.37 -5.03
C ALA A 36 8.05 2.67 -4.59
N ALA A 37 8.50 3.51 -5.52
CA ALA A 37 9.40 4.62 -5.24
C ALA A 37 8.82 5.72 -4.35
N ASP A 38 7.49 5.90 -4.34
CA ASP A 38 6.79 6.92 -3.56
C ASP A 38 6.14 6.39 -2.27
N LYS A 39 6.47 5.15 -1.86
CA LYS A 39 5.79 4.46 -0.76
C LYS A 39 6.73 4.10 0.38
N ASP A 40 6.27 4.38 1.60
CA ASP A 40 6.92 3.94 2.84
C ASP A 40 6.18 2.72 3.39
N PHE A 41 6.87 1.58 3.46
CA PHE A 41 6.30 0.33 4.00
C PHE A 41 6.70 0.12 5.45
N PHE A 42 5.72 -0.15 6.30
CA PHE A 42 5.92 -0.47 7.72
C PHE A 42 5.59 -1.94 8.01
N VAL A 43 6.15 -2.47 9.10
CA VAL A 43 5.85 -3.85 9.52
C VAL A 43 4.37 -3.97 9.88
N GLY A 44 3.69 -4.89 9.22
CA GLY A 44 2.25 -5.12 9.38
C GLY A 44 1.40 -4.58 8.24
N ASP A 45 1.97 -3.80 7.32
CA ASP A 45 1.25 -3.31 6.15
C ASP A 45 0.92 -4.44 5.16
N PRO A 46 -0.32 -4.53 4.67
CA PRO A 46 -0.70 -5.50 3.67
C PRO A 46 -0.33 -5.04 2.24
N LEU A 47 0.27 -5.92 1.45
CA LEU A 47 0.42 -5.75 0.01
C LEU A 47 -0.63 -6.59 -0.72
N LEU A 48 -1.45 -5.94 -1.55
CA LEU A 48 -2.54 -6.58 -2.25
C LEU A 48 -2.18 -6.84 -3.71
N PHE A 49 -2.06 -8.12 -4.06
CA PHE A 49 -1.76 -8.58 -5.43
C PHE A 49 -3.05 -9.00 -6.12
N HIS A 50 -3.54 -8.18 -7.03
CA HIS A 50 -4.64 -8.52 -7.92
C HIS A 50 -4.09 -8.88 -9.30
N TYR A 51 -4.37 -10.09 -9.76
CA TYR A 51 -3.97 -10.58 -11.08
C TYR A 51 -5.16 -11.26 -11.75
N ASN A 52 -5.12 -11.34 -13.07
CA ASN A 52 -6.09 -12.15 -13.79
C ASN A 52 -5.69 -13.62 -13.67
N PRO A 53 -6.50 -14.49 -13.03
CA PRO A 53 -6.27 -15.93 -13.08
C PRO A 53 -6.48 -16.39 -14.53
N ALA A 54 -5.59 -17.28 -14.99
CA ALA A 54 -5.63 -17.84 -16.34
C ALA A 54 -6.91 -18.61 -16.64
#